data_AF-A0A8I1MTH7-F1
#
_entry.id   AF-A0A8I1MTH7-F1
#
_cell.length_a   1.000
_cell.length_b   1.000
_cell.length_c   1.000
_cell.angle_alpha   90.00
_cell.angle_beta   90.00
_cell.angle_gamma   90.00
#
_symmetry.space_group_name_H-M   'P 1'
#
loop_
_entity.id
_entity.type
_entity.pdbx_description
1 polymer ?
#
loop_
_entity_poly.entity_id
_entity_poly.type
_entity_poly.pdbx_seq_one_letter_code
_entity_poly.pdbx_strand_id
1 'polypeptide(L)'
;MINGDTVFTLVGTGVDTDSKKGELASMVIQVDAPPGVSSLPGRLIFKTTSPNSNVATERMRITSAGNVGIGKTNPTVKLDVNGDAKFSGKVTMIRQGDILMGEFGNPE
;
A
#
# COMPACT_ATOMS: atom_id res chain seq x y z
N MET A 1 3.75 -5.18 -22.39
CA MET A 1 3.53 -4.83 -20.99
C MET A 1 2.34 -3.87 -20.90
N ILE A 2 1.33 -4.20 -20.11
CA ILE A 2 0.14 -3.37 -19.85
C ILE A 2 0.02 -3.09 -18.34
N ASN A 3 -0.85 -2.14 -17.95
CA ASN A 3 -1.12 -1.89 -16.53
C ASN A 3 -1.57 -3.19 -15.84
N GLY A 4 -0.93 -3.55 -14.73
CA GLY A 4 -1.21 -4.78 -14.01
C GLY A 4 -0.15 -5.86 -14.21
N ASP A 5 0.63 -5.80 -15.29
CA ASP A 5 1.65 -6.81 -15.56
C ASP A 5 2.70 -6.83 -14.44
N THR A 6 2.93 -8.01 -13.89
CA THR A 6 3.98 -8.24 -12.90
C THR A 6 5.33 -8.37 -13.59
N VAL A 7 6.29 -7.54 -13.20
CA VAL A 7 7.66 -7.55 -13.72
C VAL A 7 8.55 -8.42 -12.84
N PHE A 8 8.36 -8.35 -11.52
CA PHE A 8 9.15 -9.09 -10.55
C PHE A 8 8.35 -9.32 -9.28
N THR A 9 8.58 -10.48 -8.65
CA THR A 9 8.05 -10.80 -7.32
C THR A 9 9.15 -11.41 -6.47
N LEU A 10 9.38 -10.84 -5.29
CA LEU A 10 10.08 -11.51 -4.21
C LEU A 10 9.05 -12.08 -3.24
N VAL A 11 9.08 -13.40 -3.02
CA VAL A 11 8.11 -14.10 -2.18
C VAL A 11 8.84 -14.76 -1.01
N GLY A 12 8.40 -14.43 0.21
CA GLY A 12 8.72 -15.20 1.41
C GLY A 12 7.67 -16.28 1.60
N THR A 13 8.09 -17.54 1.70
CA THR A 13 7.20 -18.68 1.95
C THR A 13 7.52 -19.33 3.29
N GLY A 14 6.53 -20.02 3.84
CA GLY A 14 6.64 -20.81 5.06
C GLY A 14 5.85 -22.09 4.95
N VAL A 15 6.05 -22.98 5.91
CA VAL A 15 5.27 -24.20 6.07
C VAL A 15 4.52 -24.09 7.39
N ASP A 16 3.21 -24.30 7.33
CA ASP A 16 2.32 -24.35 8.50
C ASP A 16 2.50 -25.68 9.27
N THR A 17 1.99 -25.78 10.49
CA THR A 17 2.00 -27.00 11.33
C THR A 17 1.33 -28.20 10.65
N ASP A 18 0.47 -27.96 9.66
CA ASP A 18 -0.14 -28.99 8.81
C ASP A 18 0.72 -29.38 7.60
N SER A 19 2.00 -28.98 7.55
CA SER A 19 2.90 -29.16 6.40
C SER A 19 2.44 -28.48 5.09
N LYS A 20 1.48 -27.55 5.17
CA LYS A 20 1.01 -26.77 4.02
C LYS A 20 1.96 -25.60 3.75
N LYS A 21 2.43 -25.48 2.51
CA LYS A 21 3.19 -24.29 2.09
C LYS A 21 2.24 -23.09 1.98
N GLY A 22 2.68 -21.94 2.48
CA GLY A 22 1.96 -20.67 2.39
C GLY A 22 2.91 -19.53 2.06
N GLU A 23 2.37 -18.49 1.42
CA GLU A 23 3.06 -17.20 1.33
C GLU A 23 2.97 -16.51 2.69
N LEU A 24 4.08 -15.95 3.16
CA LEU A 24 4.12 -15.14 4.38
C LEU A 24 4.00 -13.65 4.04
N ALA A 25 4.74 -13.24 3.01
CA ALA A 25 4.75 -11.90 2.48
C ALA A 25 5.32 -11.89 1.07
N SER A 26 4.99 -10.87 0.29
CA SER A 26 5.66 -10.59 -0.97
C SER A 26 5.87 -9.11 -1.21
N MET A 27 6.89 -8.85 -2.02
CA MET A 27 7.11 -7.58 -2.67
C MET A 27 6.92 -7.77 -4.16
N VAL A 28 6.07 -6.95 -4.78
CA VAL A 28 5.71 -7.05 -6.19
C VAL A 28 6.05 -5.75 -6.91
N ILE A 29 6.73 -5.86 -8.04
CA ILE A 29 6.90 -4.75 -8.99
C ILE A 29 5.95 -4.99 -10.16
N GLN A 30 5.10 -4.01 -10.44
CA GLN A 30 4.14 -4.09 -11.52
C GLN A 30 4.19 -2.84 -12.39
N VAL A 31 3.70 -2.99 -13.62
CA VAL A 31 3.49 -1.90 -14.56
C VAL A 31 2.23 -1.13 -14.18
N ASP A 32 2.32 0.18 -14.12
CA ASP A 32 1.26 1.09 -13.66
C ASP A 32 0.48 1.72 -14.82
N ALA A 33 1.11 1.84 -15.98
CA ALA A 33 0.48 2.22 -17.25
C ALA A 33 1.28 1.62 -18.42
N PRO A 34 0.69 1.50 -19.63
CA PRO A 34 1.40 1.00 -20.80
C PRO A 34 2.73 1.76 -21.01
N PRO A 35 3.87 1.07 -21.19
CA PRO A 35 5.13 1.72 -21.49
C PRO A 35 5.08 2.53 -22.79
N GLY A 36 5.74 3.67 -22.79
CA GLY A 36 5.96 4.51 -23.96
C GLY A 36 7.44 4.62 -24.31
N VAL A 37 7.77 5.35 -25.37
CA VAL A 37 9.17 5.71 -25.63
C VAL A 37 9.74 6.43 -24.41
N SER A 38 10.83 5.90 -23.84
CA SER A 38 11.44 6.39 -22.59
C SER A 38 10.55 6.41 -21.33
N SER A 39 9.38 5.75 -21.35
CA SER A 39 8.45 5.73 -20.21
C SER A 39 8.16 4.30 -19.78
N LEU A 40 8.50 3.97 -18.53
CA LEU A 40 8.26 2.68 -17.89
C LEU A 40 7.61 2.92 -16.51
N PRO A 41 6.35 3.36 -16.46
CA PRO A 41 5.68 3.66 -15.20
C PRO A 41 5.49 2.37 -14.41
N GLY A 42 6.22 2.23 -13.30
CA GLY A 42 6.17 1.08 -12.41
C GLY A 42 5.64 1.46 -11.04
N ARG A 43 5.08 0.48 -10.34
CA ARG A 43 4.70 0.59 -8.93
C ARG A 43 5.35 -0.51 -8.11
N LEU A 44 5.59 -0.21 -6.83
CA LEU A 44 6.07 -1.17 -5.84
C LEU A 44 4.94 -1.47 -4.86
N ILE A 45 4.69 -2.75 -4.60
CA ILE A 45 3.62 -3.22 -3.72
C ILE A 45 4.20 -4.13 -2.64
N PHE A 46 3.76 -3.92 -1.40
CA PHE A 46 4.05 -4.77 -0.26
C PHE A 46 2.80 -5.51 0.17
N LYS A 47 2.89 -6.83 0.29
CA LYS A 47 1.81 -7.71 0.71
C LYS A 47 2.21 -8.53 1.92
N THR A 48 1.29 -8.69 2.87
CA THR A 48 1.48 -9.58 4.02
C THR A 48 0.21 -10.39 4.27
N THR A 49 0.38 -11.56 4.86
CA THR A 49 -0.75 -12.31 5.39
C THR A 49 -1.26 -11.71 6.69
N SER A 50 -2.55 -11.91 6.97
CA SER A 50 -3.09 -11.71 8.31
C SER A 50 -2.89 -12.96 9.15
N PRO A 51 -2.94 -12.85 10.50
CA PRO A 51 -3.00 -14.03 11.35
C PRO A 51 -4.13 -14.97 10.89
N ASN A 52 -3.85 -16.27 10.84
CA ASN A 52 -4.77 -17.32 10.37
C ASN A 52 -5.11 -17.28 8.86
N SER A 53 -4.27 -16.65 8.04
CA SER A 53 -4.38 -16.69 6.58
C SER A 53 -3.05 -17.05 5.93
N ASN A 54 -3.09 -17.78 4.83
CA ASN A 54 -1.95 -18.08 3.96
C ASN A 54 -2.02 -17.31 2.62
N VAL A 55 -2.88 -16.29 2.52
CA VAL A 55 -3.06 -15.45 1.34
C VAL A 55 -2.59 -14.03 1.66
N ALA A 56 -1.58 -13.55 0.93
CA ALA A 56 -1.03 -12.22 1.14
C ALA A 56 -1.94 -11.17 0.52
N THR A 57 -2.28 -10.14 1.31
CA THR A 57 -3.06 -8.98 0.86
C THR A 57 -2.18 -7.76 0.80
N GLU A 58 -2.48 -6.85 -0.13
CA GLU A 58 -1.76 -5.59 -0.23
C GLU A 58 -1.96 -4.74 1.03
N ARG A 59 -0.84 -4.29 1.60
CA ARG A 59 -0.81 -3.41 2.77
C ARG A 59 -0.33 -2.01 2.43
N MET A 60 0.60 -1.91 1.48
CA MET A 60 1.20 -0.65 1.08
C MET A 60 1.58 -0.68 -0.39
N ARG A 61 1.48 0.47 -1.06
CA ARG A 61 2.07 0.67 -2.38
C ARG A 61 2.72 2.03 -2.55
N ILE A 62 3.60 2.11 -3.54
CA ILE A 62 4.12 3.35 -4.10
C ILE A 62 3.79 3.32 -5.60
N THR A 63 2.99 4.27 -6.07
CA THR A 63 2.61 4.37 -7.49
C THR A 63 3.73 5.00 -8.34
N SER A 64 3.59 4.93 -9.67
CA SER A 64 4.52 5.61 -10.59
C SER A 64 4.55 7.14 -10.42
N ALA A 65 3.48 7.73 -9.86
CA ALA A 65 3.41 9.15 -9.51
C ALA A 65 4.08 9.50 -8.15
N GLY A 66 4.63 8.50 -7.47
CA GLY A 66 5.25 8.64 -6.15
C GLY A 66 4.24 8.85 -5.01
N ASN A 67 2.98 8.43 -5.19
CA ASN A 67 1.99 8.44 -4.11
C ASN A 67 2.11 7.16 -3.30
N VAL A 68 2.14 7.30 -1.98
CA VAL A 68 2.18 6.20 -1.02
C VAL A 68 0.78 5.93 -0.52
N GLY A 69 0.28 4.71 -0.72
CA GLY A 69 -0.97 4.22 -0.14
C GLY A 69 -0.69 3.25 0.99
N ILE A 70 -1.36 3.38 2.14
CA ILE A 70 -1.36 2.40 3.23
C ILE A 70 -2.80 1.94 3.44
N GLY A 71 -3.07 0.64 3.26
CA GLY A 71 -4.44 0.10 3.22
C GLY A 71 -5.28 0.62 2.04
N LYS A 72 -4.62 1.20 1.02
CA LYS A 72 -5.24 1.88 -0.12
C LYS A 72 -4.56 1.48 -1.43
N THR A 73 -5.34 0.96 -2.37
CA THR A 73 -4.82 0.53 -3.69
C THR A 73 -4.75 1.67 -4.71
N ASN A 74 -5.50 2.76 -4.51
CA ASN A 74 -5.51 3.91 -5.44
C ASN A 74 -5.29 5.21 -4.66
N PRO A 75 -4.06 5.49 -4.17
CA PRO A 75 -3.79 6.70 -3.41
C PRO A 75 -3.90 7.95 -4.29
N THR A 76 -4.74 8.91 -3.88
CA THR A 76 -5.01 10.14 -4.66
C THR A 76 -4.14 11.33 -4.24
N VAL A 77 -3.46 11.22 -3.10
CA VAL A 77 -2.51 12.21 -2.57
C VAL A 77 -1.17 11.55 -2.23
N LYS A 78 -0.16 12.34 -1.88
CA LYS A 78 1.21 11.84 -1.65
C LYS A 78 1.30 10.77 -0.57
N LEU A 79 0.50 10.89 0.49
CA LEU A 79 0.33 9.88 1.51
C LEU A 79 -1.17 9.73 1.79
N ASP A 80 -1.74 8.59 1.42
CA ASP A 80 -3.17 8.26 1.59
C ASP A 80 -3.28 7.00 2.46
N VAL A 81 -3.79 7.15 3.68
CA VAL A 81 -3.89 6.10 4.70
C VAL A 81 -5.35 5.78 4.94
N ASN A 82 -5.73 4.53 4.72
CA ASN A 82 -7.04 4.00 5.11
C ASN A 82 -6.94 3.39 6.52
N GLY A 83 -7.13 4.23 7.54
CA GLY A 83 -7.05 3.86 8.95
C GLY A 83 -6.37 4.94 9.79
N ASP A 84 -6.00 4.59 11.02
CA ASP A 84 -5.35 5.51 11.94
C ASP A 84 -3.87 5.70 11.63
N ALA A 85 -3.36 6.92 11.81
CA ALA A 85 -1.94 7.25 11.70
C ALA A 85 -1.44 7.84 13.01
N LYS A 86 -0.37 7.25 13.57
CA LYS A 86 0.32 7.76 14.76
C LYS A 86 1.66 8.38 14.36
N PHE A 87 1.83 9.66 14.69
CA PHE A 87 3.09 10.38 14.53
C PHE A 87 3.70 10.61 15.92
N SER A 88 4.94 10.17 16.13
CA SER A 88 5.66 10.37 17.41
C SER A 88 6.27 11.77 17.53
N GLY A 89 6.39 12.50 16.42
CA GLY A 89 6.91 13.85 16.36
C GLY A 89 5.85 14.90 16.03
N LYS A 90 6.27 16.17 16.01
CA LYS A 90 5.40 17.29 15.61
C LYS A 90 4.94 17.12 14.16
N VAL A 91 3.63 17.07 13.95
CA VAL A 91 3.02 17.26 12.63
C VAL A 91 2.78 18.75 12.43
N THR A 92 3.37 19.32 11.38
CA THR A 92 3.11 20.71 10.99
C THR A 92 2.28 20.69 9.71
N MET A 93 1.05 21.18 9.80
CA MET A 93 0.20 21.34 8.62
C MET A 93 0.51 22.70 8.00
N ILE A 94 1.04 22.71 6.77
CA ILE A 94 1.51 23.93 6.09
C ILE A 94 0.43 24.61 5.23
N ARG A 95 -0.75 23.99 5.11
CA ARG A 95 -1.93 24.55 4.44
C ARG A 95 -3.06 24.59 5.46
N GLN A 96 -3.60 25.78 5.69
CA GLN A 96 -4.72 25.99 6.59
C GLN A 96 -6.00 25.45 5.92
N GLY A 97 -6.63 24.43 6.50
CA GLY A 97 -7.88 23.82 6.01
C GLY A 97 -7.84 22.31 5.74
N ASP A 98 -6.65 21.69 5.73
CA ASP A 98 -6.50 20.26 5.40
C ASP A 98 -6.84 19.31 6.58
N ILE A 99 -7.07 19.85 7.78
CA ILE A 99 -7.56 19.06 8.93
C ILE A 99 -9.08 19.10 8.96
N LEU A 100 -9.70 18.08 8.37
CA LEU A 100 -11.08 17.75 8.69
C LEU A 100 -11.07 16.80 9.90
N MET A 101 -11.14 17.35 11.10
CA MET A 101 -11.49 16.55 12.28
C MET A 101 -12.97 16.16 12.19
N GLY A 102 -13.31 14.91 12.52
CA GLY A 102 -14.70 14.48 12.63
C GLY A 102 -15.47 15.45 13.52
N GLU A 103 -16.71 15.75 13.14
CA GLU A 103 -17.61 16.64 13.88
C GLU A 103 -17.51 16.30 15.37
N PHE A 104 -17.10 17.28 16.19
CA PHE A 104 -17.11 17.09 17.63
C PHE A 104 -18.56 16.79 18.00
N GLY A 105 -18.87 15.52 18.26
CA GLY A 105 -20.17 15.13 18.78
C GLY A 105 -20.43 16.00 19.99
N ASN A 106 -21.46 16.83 19.90
CA ASN A 106 -21.81 17.75 20.96
C ASN A 106 -22.12 16.88 22.20
N PRO A 107 -21.37 17.00 23.31
CA PRO A 107 -21.75 16.27 24.51
C PRO A 107 -23.07 16.86 25.02
N GLU A 108 -24.11 16.02 25.15
CA GLU A 108 -25.24 16.35 26.03
C GLU A 108 -24.77 16.41 27.49
#